data_AF-A0A970XYZ8-F1
#
_entry.id   AF-A0A970XYZ8-F1
#
_cell.length_a   1.000
_cell.length_b   1.000
_cell.length_c   1.000
_cell.angle_alpha   90.00
_cell.angle_beta   90.00
_cell.angle_gamma   90.00
#
_symmetry.space_group_name_H-M   'P 1'
#
loop_
_entity.id
_entity.type
_entity.pdbx_description
1 polymer ?
#
loop_
_entity_poly.entity_id
_entity_poly.type
_entity_poly.pdbx_seq_one_letter_code
_entity_poly.pdbx_strand_id
1 'polypeptide(L)'
;MATTRFERAGPAGDDAAEKSRAYVRRHWKFAEPGPASAAPPPGPDNLFERVRTHVLCISGMAFQDAWNIDLERLRRCCIHVASPTRGLVPFCAWYLVDTHGRRLYGETAHVP
;
A
#
# COMPACT_ATOMS: atom_id res chain seq x y z
N MET A 1 -6.58 18.62 2.14
CA MET A 1 -6.31 18.38 0.71
C MET A 1 -5.75 16.97 0.59
N ALA A 2 -6.38 16.07 -0.17
CA ALA A 2 -5.81 14.75 -0.45
C ALA A 2 -4.54 14.94 -1.30
N THR A 3 -3.39 14.59 -0.74
CA THR A 3 -2.05 14.74 -1.33
C THR A 3 -1.66 13.54 -2.20
N THR A 4 -2.37 12.42 -2.06
CA THR A 4 -2.12 11.18 -2.80
C THR A 4 -3.39 10.64 -3.43
N ARG A 5 -3.22 9.88 -4.53
CA ARG A 5 -4.33 9.22 -5.23
C ARG A 5 -5.10 8.23 -4.33
N PHE A 6 -4.47 7.72 -3.28
CA PHE A 6 -5.07 6.80 -2.30
C PHE A 6 -5.88 7.50 -1.20
N GLU A 7 -5.70 8.81 -1.02
CA GLU A 7 -6.47 9.63 -0.08
C GLU A 7 -7.77 10.17 -0.70
N ARG A 8 -7.92 10.08 -2.02
CA ARG A 8 -9.20 10.34 -2.66
C ARG A 8 -10.10 9.14 -2.48
N ALA A 9 -11.07 9.26 -1.58
CA ALA A 9 -12.20 8.36 -1.50
C ALA A 9 -12.81 8.20 -2.91
N GLY A 10 -12.72 7.00 -3.48
CA GLY A 10 -13.46 6.64 -4.70
C GLY A 10 -14.97 6.62 -4.44
N PRO A 11 -15.82 6.53 -5.47
CA PRO A 11 -17.25 6.28 -5.28
C PRO A 11 -17.51 5.04 -4.40
N ALA A 12 -18.62 5.03 -3.67
CA ALA A 12 -19.07 3.87 -2.93
C ALA A 12 -19.23 2.67 -3.88
N GLY A 13 -18.65 1.52 -3.54
CA GLY A 13 -18.64 0.31 -4.39
C GLY A 13 -17.34 0.06 -5.18
N ASP A 14 -16.36 0.96 -5.09
CA ASP A 14 -15.02 0.70 -5.64
C ASP A 14 -14.29 -0.40 -4.85
N ASP A 15 -13.83 -1.45 -5.54
CA ASP A 15 -12.98 -2.50 -4.95
C ASP A 15 -11.54 -1.99 -4.77
N ALA A 16 -11.27 -1.44 -3.58
CA ALA A 16 -9.94 -0.98 -3.19
C ALA A 16 -8.88 -2.11 -3.19
N ALA A 17 -9.29 -3.35 -2.92
CA ALA A 17 -8.40 -4.50 -2.94
C ALA A 17 -7.96 -4.80 -4.37
N GLU A 18 -8.89 -4.83 -5.32
CA GLU A 18 -8.59 -5.10 -6.72
C GLU A 18 -7.73 -4.00 -7.35
N LYS A 19 -7.99 -2.72 -7.02
CA LYS A 19 -7.13 -1.61 -7.46
C LYS A 19 -5.69 -1.76 -6.95
N SER A 20 -5.52 -2.14 -5.68
CA SER A 20 -4.20 -2.36 -5.10
C SER A 20 -3.50 -3.56 -5.74
N ARG A 21 -4.23 -4.67 -5.96
CA ARG A 21 -3.72 -5.86 -6.66
C ARG A 21 -3.34 -5.54 -8.10
N ALA A 22 -4.13 -4.74 -8.82
CA ALA A 22 -3.84 -4.32 -10.19
C ALA A 22 -2.56 -3.47 -10.26
N TYR A 23 -2.37 -2.54 -9.32
CA TYR A 23 -1.14 -1.75 -9.22
C TYR A 23 0.08 -2.67 -8.97
N VAL A 24 0.01 -3.55 -7.97
CA VAL A 24 1.08 -4.50 -7.66
C VAL A 24 1.39 -5.39 -8.87
N ARG A 25 0.38 -6.01 -9.49
CA ARG A 25 0.56 -6.84 -10.71
C ARG A 25 1.19 -6.07 -11.87
N ARG A 26 1.01 -4.76 -11.96
CA ARG A 26 1.60 -3.95 -13.03
C ARG A 26 3.05 -3.58 -12.74
N HIS A 27 3.37 -3.25 -11.50
CA HIS A 27 4.63 -2.59 -11.14
C HIS A 27 5.61 -3.47 -10.36
N TRP A 28 5.13 -4.46 -9.61
CA TRP A 28 5.96 -5.40 -8.85
C TRP A 28 6.27 -6.63 -9.70
N LYS A 29 6.97 -6.41 -10.80
CA LYS A 29 7.42 -7.46 -11.70
C LYS A 29 8.94 -7.41 -11.79
N PHE A 30 9.54 -8.58 -11.69
CA PHE A 30 10.91 -8.75 -12.14
C PHE A 30 10.90 -8.73 -13.67
N ALA A 31 11.70 -7.84 -14.26
CA ALA A 31 11.93 -7.87 -15.70
C ALA A 31 12.99 -8.94 -15.94
N GLU A 32 12.59 -10.04 -16.59
CA GLU A 32 13.53 -11.08 -16.99
C GLU A 32 14.62 -10.46 -17.87
N PRO A 33 15.91 -10.62 -17.53
CA PRO A 33 16.98 -10.13 -18.37
C PRO A 33 16.94 -10.86 -19.71
N GLY A 34 16.79 -10.11 -20.80
CA GLY A 34 16.97 -10.64 -22.14
C GLY A 34 18.41 -11.13 -22.36
N PRO A 35 18.68 -11.87 -23.45
CA PRO A 35 20.03 -12.37 -23.73
C PRO A 35 21.04 -11.21 -23.76
N ALA A 36 22.08 -11.33 -22.92
CA ALA A 36 23.08 -10.29 -22.66
C ALA A 36 23.81 -9.76 -23.91
N SER A 37 23.79 -10.49 -25.03
CA SER A 37 24.45 -10.12 -26.28
C SER A 37 23.61 -9.24 -27.22
N ALA A 38 22.34 -8.96 -26.89
CA ALA A 38 21.41 -8.26 -27.79
C ALA A 38 20.98 -6.88 -27.29
N ALA A 39 21.41 -6.47 -26.10
CA ALA A 39 21.02 -5.17 -25.54
C ALA A 39 21.91 -4.05 -26.12
N PRO A 40 21.36 -3.14 -26.95
CA PRO A 40 22.11 -1.98 -27.41
C PRO A 40 22.61 -1.15 -26.20
N PRO A 41 23.77 -0.48 -26.33
CA PRO A 41 24.30 0.38 -25.27
C PRO A 41 23.26 1.45 -24.89
N PRO A 42 23.22 1.91 -23.62
CA PRO A 42 22.24 2.89 -23.18
C PRO A 42 22.30 4.14 -24.08
N GLY A 43 21.18 4.49 -24.69
CA GLY A 43 21.09 5.60 -25.62
C GLY A 43 19.64 6.05 -25.84
N PRO A 44 19.41 7.21 -26.49
CA PRO A 44 18.06 7.71 -26.74
C PRO A 44 17.22 6.74 -27.59
N ASP A 45 17.86 6.00 -28.49
CA ASP A 45 17.21 5.08 -29.43
C ASP A 45 16.57 3.85 -28.77
N ASN A 46 16.96 3.52 -27.53
CA ASN A 46 16.43 2.37 -26.77
C ASN A 46 15.75 2.76 -25.46
N LEU A 47 15.48 4.06 -25.25
CA LEU A 47 14.94 4.58 -23.99
C LEU A 47 13.65 3.86 -23.56
N PHE A 48 12.70 3.65 -24.50
CA PHE A 48 11.41 3.01 -24.19
C PHE A 48 11.55 1.57 -23.73
N GLU A 49 12.44 0.79 -24.34
CA GLU A 49 12.71 -0.59 -23.92
C GLU A 49 13.42 -0.64 -22.57
N ARG A 50 14.34 0.29 -22.32
CA ARG A 50 15.00 0.40 -21.01
C ARG A 50 14.02 0.78 -19.90
N VAL A 51 13.07 1.67 -20.15
CA VAL A 51 12.02 2.01 -19.15
C VAL A 51 11.13 0.81 -18.80
N ARG A 52 11.01 -0.18 -19.69
CA ARG A 52 10.24 -1.40 -19.41
C ARG A 52 11.02 -2.46 -18.64
N THR A 53 12.35 -2.47 -18.78
CA THR A 53 13.20 -3.57 -18.32
C THR A 53 14.18 -3.19 -17.20
N HIS A 54 14.49 -1.90 -17.04
CA HIS A 54 15.51 -1.38 -16.12
C HIS A 54 14.90 -0.37 -15.14
N VAL A 55 13.77 -0.74 -14.52
CA VAL A 55 13.08 0.08 -13.53
C VAL A 55 12.95 -0.64 -12.21
N LEU A 56 13.20 0.08 -11.12
CA LEU A 56 12.95 -0.35 -9.75
C LEU A 56 11.64 0.30 -9.28
N CYS A 57 10.64 -0.51 -8.95
CA CYS A 57 9.42 -0.01 -8.32
C CYS A 57 9.60 0.09 -6.80
N ILE A 58 9.60 1.32 -6.27
CA ILE A 58 9.51 1.58 -4.83
C ILE A 58 8.10 2.11 -4.54
N SER A 59 7.38 1.44 -3.65
CA SER A 59 6.05 1.86 -3.21
C SER A 59 5.93 1.83 -1.69
N GLY A 60 5.17 2.75 -1.12
CA GLY A 60 4.88 2.81 0.31
C GLY A 60 3.47 3.36 0.54
N MET A 61 2.95 3.13 1.75
CA MET A 61 1.67 3.67 2.19
C MET A 61 1.87 4.40 3.51
N ALA A 62 1.33 5.61 3.61
CA ALA A 62 1.35 6.36 4.86
C ALA A 62 0.51 5.65 5.92
N PHE A 63 1.10 5.46 7.10
CA PHE A 63 0.40 5.04 8.30
C PHE A 63 -0.33 6.23 8.90
N GLN A 64 -1.57 6.00 9.34
CA GLN A 64 -2.32 7.01 10.07
C GLN A 64 -2.08 6.87 11.58
N ASP A 65 -2.03 8.01 12.25
CA ASP A 65 -1.86 8.14 13.70
C ASP A 65 -3.16 8.64 14.37
N ALA A 66 -3.13 8.81 15.69
CA ALA A 66 -4.31 9.18 16.47
C ALA A 66 -4.84 10.60 16.17
N TRP A 67 -4.10 11.44 15.44
CA TRP A 67 -4.46 12.82 15.12
C TRP A 67 -4.98 12.96 13.69
N ASN A 68 -4.69 12.01 12.81
CA ASN A 68 -5.08 12.05 11.39
C ASN A 68 -5.81 10.78 10.89
N ILE A 69 -6.28 9.92 11.80
CA ILE A 69 -7.04 8.73 11.45
C ILE A 69 -8.32 9.11 10.68
N ASP A 70 -8.52 8.48 9.53
CA ASP A 70 -9.69 8.67 8.67
C ASP A 70 -10.52 7.38 8.71
N LEU A 71 -11.70 7.47 9.34
CA LEU A 71 -12.60 6.33 9.51
C LEU A 71 -13.18 5.83 8.18
N GLU A 72 -13.35 6.69 7.19
CA GLU A 72 -13.86 6.30 5.87
C GLU A 72 -12.77 5.57 5.08
N ARG A 73 -11.51 6.00 5.20
CA ARG A 73 -10.35 5.24 4.70
C ARG A 73 -10.22 3.89 5.40
N LEU A 74 -10.46 3.85 6.71
CA LEU A 74 -10.39 2.63 7.50
C LEU A 74 -11.46 1.61 7.10
N ARG A 75 -12.69 2.05 6.84
CA ARG A 75 -13.82 1.22 6.38
C ARG A 75 -13.58 0.58 5.00
N ARG A 76 -12.74 1.21 4.17
CA ARG A 76 -12.39 0.74 2.83
C ARG A 76 -11.02 0.07 2.78
N CYS A 77 -10.38 -0.12 3.93
CA CYS A 77 -9.07 -0.73 4.01
C CYS A 77 -9.13 -2.14 3.42
N CYS A 78 -8.18 -2.48 2.55
CA CYS A 78 -8.09 -3.82 1.95
C CYS A 78 -7.01 -4.70 2.61
N ILE A 79 -6.33 -4.19 3.63
CA ILE A 79 -5.30 -4.91 4.39
C ILE A 79 -5.67 -4.99 5.87
N HIS A 80 -5.72 -6.22 6.40
CA HIS A 80 -6.19 -6.49 7.75
C HIS A 80 -5.25 -7.43 8.47
N VAL A 81 -5.16 -7.28 9.78
CA VAL A 81 -4.55 -8.24 10.70
C VAL A 81 -5.64 -9.17 11.20
N ALA A 82 -5.42 -10.48 11.08
CA ALA A 82 -6.30 -11.48 11.64
C ALA A 82 -5.99 -11.65 13.14
N SER A 83 -6.99 -11.40 13.98
CA SER A 83 -6.94 -11.54 15.42
C SER A 83 -7.83 -12.70 15.88
N PRO A 84 -7.33 -13.60 16.75
CA PRO A 84 -8.15 -14.69 17.30
C PRO A 84 -9.36 -14.19 18.11
N THR A 85 -9.26 -13.03 18.75
CA THR A 85 -10.31 -12.49 19.65
C THR A 85 -11.13 -11.37 19.02
N ARG A 86 -10.59 -10.65 18.03
CA ARG A 86 -11.21 -9.44 17.46
C ARG A 86 -11.52 -9.53 15.96
N GLY A 87 -11.34 -10.70 15.34
CA GLY A 87 -11.59 -10.91 13.92
C GLY A 87 -10.60 -10.16 13.04
N LEU A 88 -11.07 -9.55 11.95
CA LEU A 88 -10.23 -8.80 11.02
C LEU A 88 -10.16 -7.32 11.43
N VAL A 89 -8.98 -6.86 11.85
CA VAL A 89 -8.74 -5.47 12.24
C VAL A 89 -7.95 -4.77 11.13
N PRO A 90 -8.37 -3.59 10.65
CA PRO A 90 -7.63 -2.84 9.64
C PRO A 90 -6.19 -2.56 10.08
N PHE A 91 -5.23 -2.74 9.16
CA PHE A 91 -3.80 -2.70 9.50
C PHE A 91 -3.36 -1.42 10.22
N CYS A 92 -3.83 -0.24 9.77
CA CYS A 92 -3.51 1.02 10.45
C CYS A 92 -4.05 1.09 11.89
N ALA A 93 -5.25 0.58 12.13
CA ALA A 93 -5.85 0.57 13.46
C ALA A 93 -5.10 -0.39 14.41
N TRP A 94 -4.63 -1.53 13.91
CA TRP A 94 -3.93 -2.53 14.73
C TRP A 94 -2.63 -2.00 15.37
N TYR A 95 -1.89 -1.16 14.66
CA TYR A 95 -0.65 -0.54 15.16
C TYR A 95 -0.86 0.88 15.66
N LEU A 96 -2.10 1.36 15.75
CA LEU A 96 -2.41 2.68 16.25
C LEU A 96 -2.08 2.77 17.75
N VAL A 97 -1.37 3.83 18.11
CA VAL A 97 -1.12 4.24 19.49
C VAL A 97 -1.93 5.50 19.80
N ASP A 98 -2.46 5.56 21.02
CA ASP A 98 -3.15 6.73 21.52
C ASP A 98 -2.17 7.87 21.86
N THR A 99 -2.71 8.98 22.36
CA THR A 99 -1.93 10.15 22.72
C THR A 99 -0.96 9.95 23.88
N HIS A 100 -1.07 8.83 24.58
CA HIS A 100 -0.23 8.43 25.71
C HIS A 100 0.69 7.25 25.35
N GLY A 101 0.79 6.89 24.07
CA GLY A 101 1.65 5.80 23.59
C GLY A 101 1.09 4.39 23.84
N ARG A 102 -0.19 4.26 24.22
CA ARG A 102 -0.84 2.97 24.47
C ARG A 102 -1.46 2.43 23.18
N ARG A 103 -1.29 1.13 22.91
CA ARG A 103 -1.89 0.48 21.74
C ARG A 103 -3.38 0.24 21.96
N LEU A 104 -4.20 0.50 20.93
CA LEU A 104 -5.65 0.22 20.98
C LEU A 104 -6.00 -1.27 20.95
N TYR A 105 -5.20 -2.10 20.27
CA TYR A 105 -5.48 -3.52 20.05
C TYR A 105 -4.42 -4.46 20.65
N GLY A 106 -3.59 -3.99 21.60
CA GLY A 106 -2.60 -4.81 22.31
C GLY A 106 -3.20 -5.69 23.43
N GLU A 107 -2.42 -6.66 23.94
CA GLU A 107 -2.81 -7.57 25.05
C GLU A 107 -3.24 -6.85 26.33
N THR A 108 -2.74 -5.63 26.55
CA THR A 108 -3.06 -4.77 27.70
C THR A 108 -4.12 -3.70 27.40
N ALA A 109 -4.71 -3.69 26.20
CA ALA A 109 -5.70 -2.69 25.83
C ALA A 109 -7.01 -2.92 26.60
N HIS A 110 -7.25 -2.08 27.61
CA HIS A 110 -8.53 -2.00 28.32
C HIS A 110 -9.64 -1.66 27.32
N VAL A 111 -10.63 -2.54 27.23
CA VAL A 111 -11.86 -2.35 26.48
C VAL A 111 -12.86 -1.65 27.41
N PRO A 112 -13.35 -0.43 27.11
CA PRO A 112 -14.59 0.05 27.69
C PRO A 112 -15.79 -0.72 27.14
#